data_AF-A0A1J1GK06-F1
#
_entry.id   AF-A0A1J1GK06-F1
#
_cell.length_a   1.000
_cell.length_b   1.000
_cell.length_c   1.000
_cell.angle_alpha   90.00
_cell.angle_beta   90.00
_cell.angle_gamma   90.00
#
_symmetry.space_group_name_H-M   'P 1'
#
loop_
_entity.id
_entity.type
_entity.pdbx_description
1 polymer ?
#
loop_
_entity_poly.entity_id
_entity_poly.type
_entity_poly.pdbx_seq_one_letter_code
_entity_poly.pdbx_strand_id
1 'polypeptide(L)'
;MVYFKGSTDKISKGLLALSNMTTKSYCIYSCINKGRITKMRSCIISILFKIFTMLFLMLLCFLLEENLSISITKFNKDYLRMLSEKELKNMNKGAHADKLLESFFEFLKDEKTSLERRAFIKWEDMCFYNNARYSLSGRSWEENKFQKWYDKMQRDIGDFRINAIEEYNKLKDSFSTDEECSCFFKKKRKEWYEYRNNTYYLFKKYVKDCKEELNAKTGRKNTYKYGI
;
A
#
# COMPACT_ATOMS: atom_id res chain seq x y z
N MET A 1 37.94 -26.15 -11.34
CA MET A 1 37.29 -26.62 -12.59
C MET A 1 36.60 -25.39 -13.16
N VAL A 2 37.01 -24.75 -14.25
CA VAL A 2 37.57 -25.21 -15.53
C VAL A 2 38.61 -24.19 -16.00
N TYR A 3 39.72 -24.70 -16.52
CA TYR A 3 40.78 -23.98 -17.21
C TYR A 3 40.29 -23.44 -18.56
N PHE A 4 40.66 -22.21 -18.93
CA PHE A 4 40.84 -21.85 -20.34
C PHE A 4 42.22 -21.25 -20.56
N LYS A 5 43.11 -22.16 -20.95
CA LYS A 5 44.47 -22.00 -21.44
C LYS A 5 44.37 -21.86 -22.95
N GLY A 6 44.95 -20.80 -23.53
CA GLY A 6 45.26 -20.75 -24.96
C GLY A 6 44.84 -19.46 -25.67
N SER A 7 45.72 -18.46 -25.66
CA SER A 7 46.00 -17.62 -26.86
C SER A 7 47.21 -16.69 -26.71
N THR A 8 48.13 -16.92 -25.77
CA THR A 8 49.37 -16.12 -25.64
C THR A 8 50.60 -16.78 -26.27
N ASP A 9 50.48 -18.01 -26.77
CA ASP A 9 51.60 -18.79 -27.37
C ASP A 9 51.90 -18.47 -28.85
N LYS A 10 51.19 -17.52 -29.47
CA LYS A 10 51.45 -17.10 -30.86
C LYS A 10 52.09 -15.72 -31.02
N ILE A 11 52.26 -14.96 -29.94
CA ILE A 11 52.91 -13.63 -30.01
C ILE A 11 54.42 -13.72 -29.73
N SER A 12 54.87 -14.77 -29.01
CA SER A 12 56.29 -14.95 -28.64
C SER A 12 57.17 -15.60 -29.71
N LYS A 13 56.60 -16.26 -30.73
CA LYS A 13 57.37 -16.82 -31.86
C LYS A 13 57.75 -15.80 -32.94
N GLY A 14 57.14 -14.62 -32.94
CA GLY A 14 57.43 -13.56 -33.92
C GLY A 14 58.51 -12.56 -33.47
N LEU A 15 58.79 -12.46 -32.17
CA LEU A 15 59.65 -11.41 -31.60
C LEU A 15 61.07 -11.86 -31.24
N LEU A 16 61.38 -13.16 -31.31
CA LEU A 16 62.72 -13.71 -31.00
C LEU A 16 63.56 -14.08 -32.24
N ALA A 17 63.05 -13.85 -33.46
CA ALA A 17 63.76 -14.16 -34.70
C ALA A 17 64.44 -12.94 -35.37
N LEU A 18 64.36 -11.74 -34.77
CA LEU A 18 64.87 -10.51 -35.40
C LEU A 18 66.14 -9.93 -34.74
N SER A 19 66.80 -10.68 -33.85
CA SER A 19 68.03 -10.26 -33.20
C SER A 19 69.10 -11.34 -33.26
N ASN A 20 69.47 -11.76 -34.48
CA ASN A 20 70.75 -12.43 -34.75
C ASN A 20 70.91 -12.63 -36.27
N MET A 21 71.37 -11.60 -36.99
CA MET A 21 72.25 -11.80 -38.13
C MET A 21 73.21 -10.63 -38.28
N THR A 22 74.39 -10.87 -37.73
CA THR A 22 75.68 -10.30 -38.08
C THR A 22 75.79 -10.00 -39.59
N THR A 23 75.84 -8.72 -39.96
CA THR A 23 76.30 -8.29 -41.28
C THR A 23 77.79 -7.94 -41.17
N LYS A 24 78.65 -8.89 -41.55
CA LYS A 24 80.04 -8.62 -41.90
C LYS A 24 80.09 -8.05 -43.33
N SER A 25 80.70 -6.87 -43.43
CA SER A 25 81.60 -6.37 -44.50
C SER A 25 81.48 -6.96 -45.92
N TYR A 26 81.23 -6.13 -46.94
CA TYR A 26 82.28 -5.58 -47.81
C TYR A 26 81.75 -4.67 -48.94
N CYS A 27 82.54 -3.62 -49.19
CA CYS A 27 82.82 -2.84 -50.40
C CYS A 27 81.69 -2.16 -51.21
N ILE A 28 81.57 -0.86 -50.96
CA ILE A 28 81.91 0.24 -51.88
C ILE A 28 82.26 -0.21 -53.31
N TYR A 29 81.40 0.14 -54.27
CA TYR A 29 81.85 0.70 -55.55
C TYR A 29 80.84 1.73 -56.04
N SER A 30 81.30 2.97 -56.07
CA SER A 30 80.67 4.15 -56.61
C SER A 30 80.50 4.03 -58.13
N CYS A 31 79.27 4.16 -58.64
CA CYS A 31 79.04 4.62 -60.00
C CYS A 31 77.86 5.60 -60.02
N ILE A 32 78.23 6.84 -60.24
CA ILE A 32 77.41 8.00 -60.54
C ILE A 32 76.58 7.69 -61.80
N ASN A 33 75.24 7.77 -61.73
CA ASN A 33 74.50 8.36 -62.83
C ASN A 33 73.14 8.95 -62.43
N LYS A 34 72.83 10.04 -63.12
CA LYS A 34 71.74 11.01 -62.94
C LYS A 34 70.34 10.40 -62.98
N GLY A 35 69.44 10.87 -62.11
CA GLY A 35 67.99 10.83 -62.41
C GLY A 35 67.04 10.88 -61.21
N ARG A 36 66.22 11.95 -61.16
CA ARG A 36 64.92 12.08 -60.46
C ARG A 36 64.91 12.13 -58.92
N ILE A 37 64.99 13.35 -58.40
CA ILE A 37 64.36 13.71 -57.13
C ILE A 37 62.87 13.96 -57.41
N THR A 38 61.98 13.00 -57.10
CA THR A 38 60.55 13.25 -56.81
C THR A 38 59.88 12.00 -56.24
N LYS A 39 58.99 12.20 -55.24
CA LYS A 39 58.10 11.24 -54.53
C LYS A 39 58.67 10.44 -53.35
N MET A 40 58.80 11.08 -52.18
CA MET A 40 58.76 10.39 -50.88
C MET A 40 57.93 11.14 -49.83
N ARG A 41 56.96 11.98 -50.26
CA ARG A 41 56.11 12.77 -49.34
C ARG A 41 54.69 12.25 -49.15
N SER A 42 54.20 11.32 -49.99
CA SER A 42 52.80 10.87 -49.97
C SER A 42 52.49 9.70 -49.02
N CYS A 43 53.45 8.83 -48.72
CA CYS A 43 53.18 7.65 -47.87
C CYS A 43 53.06 7.99 -46.38
N ILE A 44 53.86 8.92 -45.86
CA ILE A 44 53.84 9.26 -44.42
C ILE A 44 52.53 9.94 -44.02
N ILE A 45 52.02 10.85 -44.87
CA ILE A 45 50.72 11.52 -44.66
C ILE A 45 49.60 10.48 -44.64
N SER A 46 49.65 9.49 -45.55
CA SER A 46 48.65 8.41 -45.59
C SER A 46 48.68 7.51 -44.35
N ILE A 47 49.87 7.22 -43.80
CA ILE A 47 50.04 6.41 -42.58
C ILE A 47 49.54 7.18 -41.36
N LEU A 48 49.93 8.45 -41.19
CA LEU A 48 49.49 9.30 -40.08
C LEU A 48 47.98 9.50 -40.10
N PHE A 49 47.39 9.70 -41.29
CA PHE A 49 45.94 9.82 -41.44
C PHE A 49 45.22 8.54 -41.00
N LYS A 50 45.73 7.35 -41.36
CA LYS A 50 45.16 6.07 -40.91
C LYS A 50 45.22 5.91 -39.39
N ILE A 51 46.36 6.22 -38.77
CA ILE A 51 46.52 6.16 -37.31
C ILE A 51 45.56 7.14 -36.64
N PHE A 52 45.44 8.36 -37.16
CA PHE A 52 44.51 9.36 -36.65
C PHE A 52 43.06 8.89 -36.75
N THR A 53 42.64 8.32 -37.88
CA THR A 53 41.28 7.79 -38.03
C THR A 53 40.97 6.65 -37.07
N MET A 54 41.92 5.75 -36.81
CA MET A 54 41.74 4.66 -35.86
C MET A 54 41.64 5.17 -34.41
N LEU A 55 42.48 6.13 -34.04
CA LEU A 55 42.42 6.77 -32.72
C LEU A 55 41.11 7.54 -32.53
N PHE A 56 40.68 8.29 -33.56
CA PHE A 56 39.42 9.03 -33.54
C PHE A 56 38.21 8.10 -33.41
N LEU A 57 38.20 6.96 -34.11
CA LEU A 57 37.17 5.93 -33.98
C LEU A 57 37.15 5.31 -32.58
N MET A 58 38.30 4.99 -31.98
CA MET A 58 38.35 4.48 -30.60
C MET A 58 37.83 5.51 -29.59
N LEU A 59 38.16 6.78 -29.78
CA LEU A 59 37.72 7.87 -28.90
C LEU A 59 36.21 8.11 -29.03
N LEU A 60 35.66 8.00 -30.25
CA LEU A 60 34.21 8.01 -30.50
C LEU A 60 33.50 6.84 -29.82
N CYS A 61 34.03 5.62 -29.91
CA CYS A 61 33.46 4.46 -29.23
C CYS A 61 33.42 4.64 -27.71
N PHE A 62 34.50 5.17 -27.13
CA PHE A 62 34.60 5.41 -25.69
C PHE A 62 33.59 6.48 -25.22
N LEU A 63 33.46 7.59 -25.96
CA LEU A 63 32.47 8.63 -25.68
C LEU A 63 31.03 8.12 -25.82
N LEU A 64 30.77 7.21 -26.75
CA LEU A 64 29.44 6.59 -26.92
C LEU A 64 29.11 5.67 -25.75
N GLU A 65 30.06 4.83 -25.32
CA GLU A 65 29.90 3.89 -24.21
C GLU A 65 29.75 4.61 -22.86
N GLU A 66 30.50 5.68 -22.63
CA GLU A 66 30.39 6.53 -21.44
C GLU A 66 29.02 7.25 -21.41
N ASN A 67 28.57 7.82 -22.52
CA ASN A 67 27.23 8.42 -22.58
C ASN A 67 26.11 7.39 -22.40
N LEU A 68 26.25 6.19 -22.97
CA LEU A 68 25.26 5.13 -22.82
C LEU A 68 25.20 4.65 -21.37
N SER A 69 26.35 4.43 -20.72
CA SER A 69 26.42 4.00 -19.33
C SER A 69 25.91 5.06 -18.34
N ILE A 70 26.20 6.35 -18.57
CA ILE A 70 25.63 7.46 -17.80
C ILE A 70 24.11 7.51 -18.00
N SER A 71 23.61 7.32 -19.22
CA SER A 71 22.17 7.32 -19.51
C SER A 71 21.44 6.15 -18.84
N ILE A 72 22.02 4.96 -18.84
CA ILE A 72 21.48 3.76 -18.17
C ILE A 72 21.50 3.95 -16.65
N THR A 73 22.58 4.50 -16.10
CA THR A 73 22.69 4.77 -14.67
C THR A 73 21.68 5.82 -14.22
N LYS A 74 21.46 6.86 -15.02
CA LYS A 74 20.44 7.89 -14.77
C LYS A 74 19.02 7.33 -14.89
N PHE A 75 18.73 6.55 -15.94
CA PHE A 75 17.44 5.87 -16.11
C PHE A 75 17.13 4.93 -14.94
N ASN A 76 18.10 4.12 -14.51
CA ASN A 76 17.95 3.23 -13.36
C ASN A 76 17.70 4.02 -12.07
N LYS A 77 18.39 5.14 -11.85
CA LYS A 77 18.17 6.01 -10.69
C LYS A 77 16.77 6.63 -10.70
N ASP A 78 16.32 7.13 -11.85
CA ASP A 78 14.98 7.73 -12.00
C ASP A 78 13.87 6.69 -11.88
N TYR A 79 14.07 5.50 -12.42
CA TYR A 79 13.14 4.37 -12.28
C TYR A 79 13.03 3.89 -10.83
N LEU A 80 14.16 3.71 -10.14
CA LEU A 80 14.17 3.36 -8.72
C LEU A 80 13.52 4.45 -7.86
N ARG A 81 13.74 5.73 -8.18
CA ARG A 81 13.04 6.85 -7.55
C ARG A 81 11.53 6.75 -7.75
N MET A 82 11.06 6.56 -8.99
CA MET A 82 9.63 6.38 -9.28
C MET A 82 9.02 5.18 -8.53
N LEU A 83 9.73 4.06 -8.43
CA LEU A 83 9.29 2.91 -7.66
C LEU A 83 9.18 3.25 -6.16
N SER A 84 10.19 3.91 -5.59
CA SER A 84 10.18 4.32 -4.19
C SER A 84 9.08 5.32 -3.85
N GLU A 85 8.81 6.28 -4.74
CA GLU A 85 7.71 7.25 -4.59
C GLU A 85 6.34 6.56 -4.68
N LYS A 86 6.19 5.58 -5.57
CA LYS A 86 4.98 4.77 -5.70
C LYS A 86 4.75 3.90 -4.46
N GLU A 87 5.80 3.30 -3.92
CA GLU A 87 5.75 2.50 -2.70
C GLU A 87 5.41 3.37 -1.48
N LEU A 88 6.05 4.52 -1.32
CA LEU A 88 5.74 5.49 -0.26
C LEU A 88 4.29 5.97 -0.34
N LYS A 89 3.79 6.26 -1.55
CA LYS A 89 2.38 6.62 -1.77
C LYS A 89 1.43 5.49 -1.37
N ASN A 90 1.78 4.25 -1.66
CA ASN A 90 0.98 3.09 -1.26
C ASN A 90 0.99 2.88 0.26
N MET A 91 2.14 3.04 0.92
CA MET A 91 2.25 2.97 2.39
C MET A 91 1.40 4.04 3.07
N ASN A 92 1.46 5.29 2.59
CA ASN A 92 0.67 6.40 3.14
C ASN A 92 -0.84 6.18 2.98
N LYS A 93 -1.28 5.62 1.84
CA LYS A 93 -2.68 5.21 1.65
C LYS A 93 -3.11 4.15 2.66
N GLY A 94 -2.28 3.13 2.88
CA GLY A 94 -2.53 2.09 3.88
C GLY A 94 -2.73 2.67 5.28
N ALA A 95 -1.81 3.53 5.72
CA ALA A 95 -1.89 4.17 7.03
C ALA A 95 -3.13 5.07 7.20
N HIS A 96 -3.53 5.81 6.16
CA HIS A 96 -4.74 6.62 6.20
C HIS A 96 -6.01 5.77 6.29
N ALA A 97 -6.07 4.67 5.53
CA ALA A 97 -7.19 3.75 5.53
C ALA A 97 -7.38 3.08 6.91
N ASP A 98 -6.29 2.69 7.57
CA ASP A 98 -6.33 2.11 8.92
C ASP A 98 -6.83 3.14 9.96
N LYS A 99 -6.44 4.41 9.83
CA LYS A 99 -6.94 5.51 10.68
C LYS A 99 -8.44 5.75 10.50
N LEU A 100 -8.97 5.65 9.28
CA LEU A 100 -10.41 5.79 9.03
C LEU A 100 -11.21 4.67 9.68
N LEU A 101 -10.70 3.44 9.61
CA LEU A 101 -11.31 2.27 10.26
C LEU A 101 -11.32 2.42 11.79
N GLU A 102 -10.20 2.84 12.37
CA GLU A 102 -10.08 3.09 13.81
C GLU A 102 -11.06 4.18 14.27
N SER A 103 -11.10 5.32 13.58
CA SER A 103 -12.06 6.39 13.86
C SER A 103 -13.52 5.94 13.75
N PHE A 104 -13.82 5.02 12.82
CA PHE A 104 -15.16 4.44 12.71
C PHE A 104 -15.50 3.53 13.89
N PHE A 105 -14.56 2.77 14.44
CA PHE A 105 -14.81 1.94 15.61
C PHE A 105 -14.95 2.74 16.89
N GLU A 106 -14.17 3.81 17.06
CA GLU A 106 -14.39 4.76 18.15
C GLU A 106 -15.80 5.34 18.08
N PHE A 107 -16.22 5.80 16.90
CA PHE A 107 -17.58 6.27 16.67
C PHE A 107 -18.64 5.21 17.05
N LEU A 108 -18.50 3.97 16.60
CA LEU A 108 -19.46 2.91 16.93
C LEU A 108 -19.51 2.61 18.43
N LYS A 109 -18.36 2.64 19.12
CA LYS A 109 -18.27 2.44 20.56
C LYS A 109 -19.02 3.53 21.31
N ASP A 110 -18.77 4.80 20.98
CA ASP A 110 -19.43 5.94 21.62
C ASP A 110 -20.94 5.92 21.41
N GLU A 111 -21.36 5.59 20.18
CA GLU A 111 -22.76 5.53 19.82
C GLU A 111 -23.49 4.35 20.49
N LYS A 112 -22.83 3.20 20.60
CA LYS A 112 -23.32 2.04 21.37
C LYS A 112 -23.55 2.43 22.82
N THR A 113 -22.56 3.04 23.48
CA THR A 113 -22.68 3.51 24.86
C THR A 113 -23.81 4.54 25.01
N SER A 114 -23.98 5.43 24.02
CA SER A 114 -25.09 6.39 24.00
C SER A 114 -26.47 5.73 23.87
N LEU A 115 -26.58 4.65 23.08
CA LEU A 115 -27.82 3.87 22.95
C LEU A 115 -28.13 3.11 24.24
N GLU A 116 -27.14 2.42 24.81
CA GLU A 116 -27.24 1.69 26.08
C GLU A 116 -27.70 2.60 27.20
N ARG A 117 -27.05 3.75 27.38
CA ARG A 117 -27.41 4.71 28.43
C ARG A 117 -28.86 5.18 28.29
N ARG A 118 -29.31 5.52 27.09
CA ARG A 118 -30.69 5.98 26.85
C ARG A 118 -31.72 4.88 27.05
N ALA A 119 -31.40 3.64 26.67
CA ALA A 119 -32.26 2.50 26.91
C ALA A 119 -32.36 2.19 28.41
N PHE A 120 -31.22 2.17 29.10
CA PHE A 120 -31.14 1.93 30.54
C PHE A 120 -31.95 2.94 31.34
N ILE A 121 -31.76 4.25 31.12
CA ILE A 121 -32.54 5.30 31.81
C ILE A 121 -34.05 5.05 31.67
N LYS A 122 -34.49 4.75 30.44
CA LYS A 122 -35.91 4.53 30.17
C LYS A 122 -36.44 3.22 30.76
N TRP A 123 -35.60 2.20 30.85
CA TRP A 123 -35.91 0.94 31.54
C TRP A 123 -36.04 1.17 33.05
N GLU A 124 -35.06 1.83 33.65
CA GLU A 124 -35.05 2.18 35.08
C GLU A 124 -36.29 2.98 35.47
N ASP A 125 -36.65 4.01 34.68
CA ASP A 125 -37.88 4.77 34.90
C ASP A 125 -39.11 3.85 34.91
N MET A 126 -39.21 2.94 33.93
CA MET A 126 -40.34 2.01 33.86
C MET A 126 -40.38 1.08 35.07
N CYS A 127 -39.26 0.48 35.46
CA CYS A 127 -39.21 -0.43 36.60
C CYS A 127 -39.52 0.28 37.92
N PHE A 128 -38.97 1.49 38.12
CA PHE A 128 -39.17 2.29 39.33
C PHE A 128 -40.65 2.70 39.49
N TYR A 129 -41.23 3.38 38.50
CA TYR A 129 -42.60 3.90 38.61
C TYR A 129 -43.67 2.80 38.65
N ASN A 130 -43.38 1.59 38.17
CA ASN A 130 -44.34 0.48 38.21
C ASN A 130 -44.08 -0.50 39.37
N ASN A 131 -43.10 -0.21 40.25
CA ASN A 131 -42.73 -1.06 41.38
C ASN A 131 -42.33 -2.49 40.97
N ALA A 132 -41.67 -2.63 39.81
CA ALA A 132 -41.32 -3.94 39.27
C ALA A 132 -40.40 -4.75 40.22
N ARG A 133 -39.60 -4.08 41.06
CA ARG A 133 -38.58 -4.70 41.93
C ARG A 133 -39.07 -5.13 43.31
N TYR A 134 -40.34 -4.88 43.63
CA TYR A 134 -40.84 -5.01 45.00
C TYR A 134 -40.93 -6.48 45.46
N SER A 135 -41.18 -7.41 44.53
CA SER A 135 -41.14 -8.85 44.79
C SER A 135 -39.90 -9.51 44.18
N LEU A 136 -39.52 -10.66 44.73
CA LEU A 136 -38.48 -11.51 44.12
C LEU A 136 -38.83 -11.88 42.68
N SER A 137 -40.08 -12.26 42.43
CA SER A 137 -40.58 -12.57 41.09
C SER A 137 -40.48 -11.41 40.11
N GLY A 138 -40.67 -10.18 40.60
CA GLY A 138 -40.57 -8.97 39.81
C GLY A 138 -39.13 -8.60 39.45
N ARG A 139 -38.18 -8.80 40.37
CA ARG A 139 -36.73 -8.65 40.10
C ARG A 139 -36.25 -9.66 39.06
N SER A 140 -36.60 -10.94 39.23
CA SER A 140 -36.26 -11.97 38.23
C SER A 140 -36.94 -11.70 36.89
N TRP A 141 -38.16 -11.18 36.88
CA TRP A 141 -38.82 -10.77 35.64
C TRP A 141 -38.08 -9.64 34.93
N GLU A 142 -37.69 -8.61 35.68
CA GLU A 142 -36.95 -7.47 35.16
C GLU A 142 -35.64 -7.91 34.52
N GLU A 143 -34.83 -8.67 35.26
CA GLU A 143 -33.54 -9.16 34.81
C GLU A 143 -33.69 -9.95 33.50
N ASN A 144 -34.62 -10.90 33.45
CA ASN A 144 -34.88 -11.70 32.26
C ASN A 144 -35.30 -10.85 31.05
N LYS A 145 -36.16 -9.84 31.27
CA LYS A 145 -36.66 -8.98 30.19
C LYS A 145 -35.57 -8.06 29.66
N PHE A 146 -34.86 -7.37 30.55
CA PHE A 146 -33.78 -6.48 30.15
C PHE A 146 -32.66 -7.25 29.48
N GLN A 147 -32.23 -8.38 30.05
CA GLN A 147 -31.17 -9.22 29.49
C GLN A 147 -31.53 -9.68 28.07
N LYS A 148 -32.76 -10.14 27.85
CA LYS A 148 -33.22 -10.56 26.51
C LYS A 148 -33.12 -9.44 25.47
N TRP A 149 -33.50 -8.22 25.83
CA TRP A 149 -33.36 -7.06 24.93
C TRP A 149 -31.89 -6.69 24.71
N TYR A 150 -31.12 -6.64 25.79
CA TYR A 150 -29.70 -6.29 25.77
C TYR A 150 -28.89 -7.26 24.91
N ASP A 151 -29.06 -8.57 25.10
CA ASP A 151 -28.38 -9.61 24.30
C ASP A 151 -28.70 -9.49 22.82
N LYS A 152 -29.97 -9.21 22.49
CA LYS A 152 -30.36 -8.99 21.09
C LYS A 152 -29.64 -7.77 20.52
N MET A 153 -29.67 -6.64 21.22
CA MET A 153 -29.01 -5.42 20.80
C MET A 153 -27.49 -5.60 20.63
N GLN A 154 -26.83 -6.31 21.56
CA GLN A 154 -25.41 -6.62 21.45
C GLN A 154 -25.09 -7.46 20.21
N ARG A 155 -25.89 -8.49 19.92
CA ARG A 155 -25.74 -9.32 18.71
C ARG A 155 -25.90 -8.48 17.45
N ASP A 156 -26.99 -7.73 17.35
CA ASP A 156 -27.29 -6.92 16.16
C ASP A 156 -26.18 -5.88 15.88
N ILE A 157 -25.60 -5.26 16.93
CA ILE A 157 -24.45 -4.35 16.80
C ILE A 157 -23.18 -5.10 16.40
N GLY A 158 -22.96 -6.30 16.96
CA GLY A 158 -21.86 -7.18 16.59
C GLY A 158 -21.89 -7.54 15.10
N ASP A 159 -23.06 -7.94 14.61
CA ASP A 159 -23.28 -8.28 13.20
C ASP A 159 -23.05 -7.06 12.30
N PHE A 160 -23.56 -5.89 12.69
CA PHE A 160 -23.29 -4.65 11.95
C PHE A 160 -21.78 -4.36 11.84
N ARG A 161 -21.04 -4.53 12.94
CA ARG A 161 -19.59 -4.31 12.96
C ARG A 161 -18.87 -5.32 12.05
N ILE A 162 -19.22 -6.60 12.12
CA ILE A 162 -18.62 -7.65 11.29
C ILE A 162 -18.88 -7.35 9.80
N ASN A 163 -20.12 -7.04 9.43
CA ASN A 163 -20.49 -6.70 8.06
C ASN A 163 -19.72 -5.48 7.55
N ALA A 164 -19.57 -4.44 8.38
CA ALA A 164 -18.80 -3.26 8.01
C ALA A 164 -17.32 -3.58 7.76
N ILE A 165 -16.72 -4.48 8.54
CA ILE A 165 -15.34 -4.96 8.34
C ILE A 165 -15.22 -5.74 7.03
N GLU A 166 -16.13 -6.68 6.79
CA GLU A 166 -16.11 -7.50 5.58
C GLU A 166 -16.26 -6.66 4.31
N GLU A 167 -17.20 -5.72 4.30
CA GLU A 167 -17.38 -4.79 3.18
C GLU A 167 -16.16 -3.89 2.99
N TYR A 168 -15.56 -3.41 4.08
CA TYR A 168 -14.36 -2.59 4.02
C TYR A 168 -13.15 -3.35 3.50
N ASN A 169 -12.95 -4.61 3.92
CA ASN A 169 -11.86 -5.44 3.41
C ASN A 169 -12.01 -5.69 1.91
N LYS A 170 -13.23 -5.97 1.43
CA LYS A 170 -13.51 -6.08 -0.02
C LYS A 170 -13.18 -4.79 -0.77
N LEU A 171 -13.52 -3.64 -0.19
CA LEU A 171 -13.19 -2.33 -0.76
C LEU A 171 -11.68 -2.10 -0.76
N LYS A 172 -10.96 -2.45 0.32
CA LYS A 172 -9.50 -2.32 0.43
C LYS A 172 -8.77 -3.19 -0.60
N ASP A 173 -9.23 -4.42 -0.81
CA ASP A 173 -8.67 -5.36 -1.77
C ASP A 173 -8.84 -4.90 -3.22
N SER A 174 -9.87 -4.09 -3.52
CA SER A 174 -10.13 -3.56 -4.86
C SER A 174 -9.28 -2.35 -5.26
N PHE A 175 -8.18 -2.05 -4.55
CA PHE A 175 -7.31 -0.86 -4.77
C PHE A 175 -8.06 0.47 -4.75
N SER A 176 -9.06 0.59 -3.87
CA SER A 176 -9.86 1.80 -3.74
C SER A 176 -9.04 3.04 -3.32
N THR A 177 -9.56 4.21 -3.68
CA THR A 177 -8.97 5.51 -3.35
C THR A 177 -9.34 5.95 -1.93
N ASP A 178 -8.55 6.87 -1.35
CA ASP A 178 -8.85 7.43 -0.02
C ASP A 178 -10.23 8.10 0.05
N GLU A 179 -10.70 8.66 -1.08
CA GLU A 179 -12.02 9.28 -1.20
C GLU A 179 -13.14 8.24 -1.19
N GLU A 180 -12.96 7.09 -1.85
CA GLU A 180 -13.90 5.97 -1.81
C GLU A 180 -14.01 5.39 -0.41
N CYS A 181 -12.88 5.16 0.29
CA CYS A 181 -12.85 4.73 1.68
C CYS A 181 -13.57 5.74 2.59
N SER A 182 -13.33 7.04 2.40
CA SER A 182 -13.99 8.10 3.16
C SER A 182 -15.50 8.12 2.91
N CYS A 183 -15.93 7.96 1.66
CA CYS A 183 -17.34 7.88 1.29
C CYS A 183 -18.02 6.64 1.88
N PHE A 184 -17.33 5.50 1.89
CA PHE A 184 -17.79 4.27 2.52
C PHE A 184 -18.10 4.48 4.01
N PHE A 185 -17.15 5.02 4.80
CA PHE A 185 -17.38 5.24 6.22
C PHE A 185 -18.46 6.30 6.49
N LYS A 186 -18.58 7.33 5.65
CA LYS A 186 -19.70 8.28 5.73
C LYS A 186 -21.05 7.57 5.52
N LYS A 187 -21.14 6.66 4.56
CA LYS A 187 -22.34 5.85 4.31
C LYS A 187 -22.64 4.93 5.50
N LYS A 188 -21.64 4.21 6.01
CA LYS A 188 -21.80 3.34 7.18
C LYS A 188 -22.26 4.08 8.44
N ARG A 189 -21.78 5.30 8.67
CA ARG A 189 -22.28 6.16 9.76
C ARG A 189 -23.77 6.50 9.59
N LYS A 190 -24.24 6.75 8.36
CA LYS A 190 -25.68 6.98 8.08
C LYS A 190 -26.52 5.74 8.34
N GLU A 191 -26.09 4.59 7.82
CA GLU A 191 -26.74 3.29 8.07
C GLU A 191 -26.86 3.01 9.58
N TRP A 192 -25.79 3.32 10.32
CA TRP A 192 -25.80 3.20 11.78
C TRP A 192 -26.82 4.14 12.45
N TYR A 193 -26.92 5.40 12.04
CA TYR A 193 -27.91 6.32 12.61
C TYR A 193 -29.34 5.84 12.38
N GLU A 194 -29.64 5.31 11.19
CA GLU A 194 -30.94 4.70 10.89
C GLU A 194 -31.21 3.49 11.79
N TYR A 195 -30.24 2.58 11.91
CA TYR A 195 -30.32 1.44 12.82
C TYR A 195 -30.57 1.89 14.27
N ARG A 196 -29.77 2.84 14.79
CA ARG A 196 -29.88 3.36 16.16
C ARG A 196 -31.26 3.93 16.45
N ASN A 197 -31.80 4.73 15.53
CA ASN A 197 -33.11 5.34 15.67
C ASN A 197 -34.21 4.27 15.69
N ASN A 198 -34.15 3.31 14.77
CA ASN A 198 -35.10 2.20 14.70
C ASN A 198 -35.03 1.31 15.94
N THR A 199 -33.84 0.94 16.40
CA THR A 199 -33.62 0.13 17.61
C THR A 199 -34.16 0.83 18.84
N TYR A 200 -33.93 2.13 19.01
CA TYR A 200 -34.46 2.89 20.14
C TYR A 200 -36.00 3.03 20.07
N TYR A 201 -36.56 3.21 18.87
CA TYR A 201 -38.01 3.20 18.66
C TYR A 201 -38.63 1.85 19.07
N LEU A 202 -38.05 0.73 18.60
CA LEU A 202 -38.49 -0.61 18.95
C LEU A 202 -38.35 -0.87 20.46
N PHE A 203 -37.29 -0.36 21.08
CA PHE A 203 -37.11 -0.44 22.53
C PHE A 203 -38.20 0.30 23.29
N LYS A 204 -38.60 1.53 22.87
CA LYS A 204 -39.72 2.23 23.51
C LYS A 204 -41.02 1.43 23.43
N LYS A 205 -41.29 0.80 22.28
CA LYS A 205 -42.45 -0.09 22.12
C LYS A 205 -42.35 -1.29 23.06
N TYR A 206 -41.20 -1.95 23.10
CA TYR A 206 -40.92 -3.05 24.01
C TYR A 206 -41.14 -2.68 25.49
N VAL A 207 -40.66 -1.51 25.93
CA VAL A 207 -40.88 -0.99 27.28
C VAL A 207 -42.37 -0.80 27.57
N LYS A 208 -43.14 -0.30 26.60
CA LYS A 208 -44.60 -0.14 26.72
C LYS A 208 -45.29 -1.51 26.89
N ASP A 209 -44.93 -2.47 26.06
CA ASP A 209 -45.47 -3.84 26.12
C ASP A 209 -45.14 -4.49 27.48
N CYS A 210 -43.92 -4.28 27.99
CA CYS A 210 -43.51 -4.77 29.32
C CYS A 210 -44.32 -4.12 30.45
N LYS A 211 -44.62 -2.82 30.36
CA LYS A 211 -45.47 -2.12 31.33
C LYS A 211 -46.88 -2.70 31.36
N GLU A 212 -47.47 -2.96 30.19
CA GLU A 212 -48.80 -3.56 30.07
C GLU A 212 -48.84 -4.97 30.66
N GLU A 213 -47.82 -5.79 30.40
CA GLU A 213 -47.66 -7.12 31.00
C GLU A 213 -47.61 -7.05 32.54
N LEU A 214 -46.86 -6.10 33.09
CA LEU A 214 -46.69 -5.93 34.54
C LEU A 214 -47.98 -5.45 35.22
N ASN A 215 -48.73 -4.56 34.57
CA ASN A 215 -50.03 -4.09 35.02
C ASN A 215 -51.07 -5.23 35.04
N ALA A 216 -51.06 -6.09 34.02
CA ALA A 216 -51.93 -7.27 33.98
C ALA A 216 -51.62 -8.25 35.12
N LYS A 217 -50.34 -8.48 35.43
CA LYS A 217 -49.90 -9.37 36.52
C LYS A 217 -50.25 -8.85 37.91
N THR A 218 -50.25 -7.55 38.11
CA THR A 218 -50.51 -6.91 39.42
C THR A 218 -51.99 -6.58 39.66
N GLY A 219 -52.88 -6.89 38.70
CA GLY A 219 -54.30 -6.53 38.79
C GLY A 219 -54.57 -5.03 38.68
N ARG A 220 -53.55 -4.21 38.40
CA ARG A 220 -53.67 -2.77 38.15
C ARG A 220 -54.25 -2.55 36.75
N LYS A 221 -55.58 -2.64 36.61
CA LYS A 221 -56.26 -2.12 35.41
C LYS A 221 -55.91 -0.63 35.28
N ASN A 222 -55.40 -0.22 34.12
CA ASN A 222 -55.10 1.17 33.77
C ASN A 222 -56.29 2.08 34.14
N THR A 223 -56.21 2.80 35.25
CA THR A 223 -57.17 3.83 35.68
C THR A 223 -56.97 5.18 35.00
N TYR A 224 -56.30 5.20 33.83
CA TYR A 224 -56.27 6.38 32.97
C TYR A 224 -57.16 6.14 31.74
N LYS A 225 -58.47 6.08 32.00
CA LYS A 225 -59.50 6.28 30.99
C LYS A 225 -60.37 7.44 31.48
N TYR A 226 -60.08 8.62 30.94
CA TYR A 226 -60.83 9.89 31.01
C TYR A 226 -60.78 10.74 32.30
N GLY A 227 -60.55 12.05 32.10
CA GLY A 227 -60.68 13.17 33.04
C GLY A 227 -59.37 13.97 33.12
N ILE A 228 -59.21 15.18 32.58
CA ILE A 228 -60.07 16.22 31.96
C ILE A 228 -59.30 16.77 30.76
#